data_AF-A0A103WW29-F1
#
_entry.id   AF-A0A103WW29-F1
#
_cell.length_a   1.000
_cell.length_b   1.000
_cell.length_c   1.000
_cell.angle_alpha   90.00
_cell.angle_beta   90.00
_cell.angle_gamma   90.00
#
_symmetry.space_group_name_H-M   'P 1'
#
loop_
_entity.id
_entity.type
_entity.pdbx_description
1 polymer ?
#
loop_
_entity_poly.entity_id
_entity_poly.type
_entity_poly.pdbx_seq_one_letter_code
_entity_poly.pdbx_strand_id
1 'polypeptide(L)' 'MDGNTLSGRIPDFIGNWTIINALRISDLAGSSSMRFPNLQDMTRMQRLTLRNCLLTGPIPDYIGQMRSMKNL' A
#
# COMPACT_ATOMS: atom_id res chain seq x y z
N MET A 1 -18.04 -1.71 11.77
CA MET A 1 -18.75 -1.42 10.50
C MET A 1 -17.95 -0.29 9.90
N ASP A 2 -16.88 -0.60 9.18
CA ASP A 2 -15.89 0.42 8.80
C ASP A 2 -15.78 0.48 7.28
N GLY A 3 -16.94 0.40 6.61
CA GLY A 3 -17.07 0.60 5.19
C GLY A 3 -17.10 2.10 4.88
N ASN A 4 -15.96 2.78 5.04
CA ASN A 4 -15.80 4.07 4.35
C ASN A 4 -15.81 3.75 2.86
N THR A 5 -16.75 4.33 2.11
CA THR A 5 -16.78 4.25 0.65
C THR A 5 -15.68 5.17 0.07
N LEU A 6 -14.43 4.92 0.47
CA LEU A 6 -13.26 5.57 -0.07
C LEU A 6 -13.13 5.14 -1.53
N SER A 7 -13.50 6.04 -2.43
CA SER A 7 -13.41 5.80 -3.86
C SER A 7 -12.13 6.40 -4.43
N GLY A 8 -11.48 5.69 -5.37
CA GLY A 8 -10.33 6.20 -6.11
C GLY A 8 -9.09 5.32 -6.00
N ARG A 9 -7.94 5.89 -6.34
CA ARG A 9 -6.64 5.23 -6.34
C ARG A 9 -5.81 5.65 -5.12
N ILE A 10 -4.94 4.76 -4.65
CA ILE A 10 -3.88 5.12 -3.70
C ILE A 10 -3.03 6.24 -4.32
N PRO A 11 -2.91 7.42 -3.67
CA PRO A 11 -2.14 8.52 -4.23
C PRO A 11 -0.64 8.23 -4.27
N ASP A 12 0.06 8.69 -5.31
CA ASP A 12 1.51 8.43 -5.44
C ASP A 12 2.34 9.08 -4.31
N PHE A 13 1.83 10.15 -3.70
CA PHE A 13 2.51 10.84 -2.60
C PHE A 13 2.67 9.99 -1.33
N ILE A 14 1.99 8.86 -1.20
CA ILE A 14 2.17 8.01 0.00
C ILE A 14 3.60 7.48 0.14
N GLY A 15 4.34 7.39 -0.97
CA GLY A 15 5.76 7.02 -0.96
C GLY A 15 6.63 8.01 -0.19
N ASN A 16 6.16 9.25 0.01
CA ASN A 16 6.88 10.30 0.75
C ASN A 16 6.83 10.10 2.26
N TRP A 17 6.01 9.17 2.77
CA TRP A 17 5.90 8.90 4.22
C TRP A 17 7.01 7.97 4.71
N THR A 18 8.26 8.40 4.61
CA THR A 18 9.45 7.57 4.84
C THR A 18 9.62 7.07 6.28
N ILE A 19 8.96 7.70 7.25
CA ILE A 19 9.12 7.43 8.68
C ILE A 19 8.04 6.53 9.29
N ILE A 20 7.01 6.14 8.55
CA ILE A 20 5.89 5.39 9.13
C ILE A 20 6.23 3.91 9.36
N ASN A 21 5.59 3.32 10.37
CA ASN A 21 5.78 1.91 10.71
C ASN A 21 4.66 1.00 10.21
N ALA A 22 3.47 1.54 9.95
CA ALA A 22 2.33 0.76 9.51
C ALA A 22 1.49 1.53 8.49
N LEU A 23 1.21 0.92 7.35
CA LEU A 23 0.30 1.42 6.33
C LEU A 23 -0.82 0.39 6.13
N ARG A 24 -2.06 0.80 6.38
CA ARG A 24 -3.24 -0.02 6.13
C ARG A 24 -4.18 0.73 5.22
N ILE A 25 -4.46 0.14 4.06
CA ILE A 25 -5.45 0.62 3.11
C ILE A 25 -6.35 -0.57 2.78
N SER A 26 -7.65 -0.38 2.96
CA SER A 26 -8.62 -1.43 2.67
C SER A 26 -9.89 -0.88 2.03
N ASP A 27 -10.52 -1.71 1.22
CA ASP A 27 -11.87 -1.52 0.69
C ASP A 27 -12.01 -0.23 -0.14
N LEU A 28 -11.08 -0.04 -1.09
CA LEU A 28 -11.17 1.06 -2.05
C LEU A 28 -12.19 0.74 -3.14
N ALA A 29 -13.22 1.57 -3.23
CA ALA A 29 -14.21 1.51 -4.30
C ALA A 29 -13.63 2.16 -5.57
N GLY A 30 -13.88 1.59 -6.74
CA GLY A 30 -13.40 2.18 -7.99
C GLY A 30 -13.70 1.32 -9.21
N SER A 31 -13.67 1.94 -10.39
CA SER A 31 -13.90 1.27 -11.67
C SER A 31 -12.61 0.87 -12.39
N SER A 32 -11.46 1.39 -11.97
CA SER A 32 -10.18 1.17 -12.64
C SER A 32 -9.20 0.45 -11.73
N SER A 33 -8.58 -0.61 -12.24
CA SER A 33 -7.43 -1.24 -11.59
C SER A 33 -6.26 -0.27 -11.47
N MET A 34 -5.37 -0.54 -10.51
CA MET A 34 -4.17 0.28 -10.32
C MET A 34 -2.94 -0.58 -10.03
N ARG A 35 -1.76 -0.01 -10.28
CA ARG A 35 -0.48 -0.66 -9.96
C ARG A 35 -0.20 -0.58 -8.47
N PHE A 36 0.69 -1.44 -8.00
CA PHE A 36 1.23 -1.39 -6.66
C PHE A 36 1.92 -0.02 -6.41
N PRO A 37 1.64 0.68 -5.30
CA PRO A 37 2.22 2.00 -5.02
C PRO A 37 3.74 1.91 -4.79
N ASN A 38 4.50 2.95 -5.11
CA ASN A 38 5.93 2.96 -4.80
C ASN A 38 6.16 3.23 -3.31
N LEU A 39 6.64 2.21 -2.57
CA LEU A 39 6.91 2.26 -1.13
C LEU A 39 8.39 2.04 -0.81
N GLN A 40 9.28 2.09 -1.81
CA GLN A 40 10.70 1.71 -1.67
C GLN A 40 11.42 2.49 -0.55
N ASP A 41 11.05 3.76 -0.36
CA ASP A 41 11.71 4.69 0.56
C ASP A 41 11.18 4.56 2.00
N MET A 42 10.15 3.73 2.22
CA MET A 42 9.51 3.50 3.52
C MET A 42 10.28 2.48 4.35
N THR A 43 11.58 2.73 4.54
CA THR A 43 12.56 1.80 5.14
C THR A 43 12.24 1.41 6.59
N ARG A 44 11.38 2.16 7.29
CA ARG A 44 10.93 1.88 8.67
C ARG A 44 9.61 1.10 8.74
N MET A 45 9.00 0.80 7.60
CA MET A 45 7.72 0.11 7.54
C MET A 45 7.85 -1.32 8.08
N GLN A 46 6.97 -1.67 9.01
CA GLN A 46 6.90 -2.99 9.65
C GLN A 46 5.63 -3.74 9.27
N ARG A 47 4.57 -3.02 8.92
CA ARG A 47 3.28 -3.58 8.53
C ARG A 47 2.76 -2.88 7.29
N LEU A 48 2.53 -3.66 6.25
CA LEU A 48 1.75 -3.26 5.09
C LEU A 48 0.46 -4.08 5.08
N THR A 49 -0.65 -3.46 4.72
CA THR A 49 -1.90 -4.17 4.47
C THR A 49 -2.62 -3.45 3.35
N LEU A 50 -2.76 -4.12 2.20
CA LEU A 50 -3.48 -3.64 1.03
C LEU A 50 -4.58 -4.65 0.70
N ARG A 51 -5.79 -4.43 1.21
CA ARG A 51 -6.92 -5.36 1.05
C ARG A 51 -8.00 -4.75 0.17
N ASN A 52 -8.45 -5.47 -0.86
CA ASN A 52 -9.55 -4.98 -1.70
C ASN A 52 -9.26 -3.57 -2.29
N CYS A 53 -8.04 -3.37 -2.81
CA CYS A 53 -7.56 -2.10 -3.37
C CYS A 53 -7.46 -2.10 -4.91
N LEU A 54 -8.08 -3.08 -5.60
CA LEU A 54 -8.06 -3.21 -7.06
C LEU A 54 -6.64 -3.22 -7.67
N LEU A 55 -5.65 -3.75 -6.94
CA LEU A 55 -4.26 -3.83 -7.40
C LEU A 55 -4.10 -4.88 -8.50
N THR A 56 -3.39 -4.53 -9.58
CA THR A 56 -3.05 -5.44 -10.68
C THR A 56 -1.57 -5.39 -11.03
N GLY A 57 -1.10 -6.48 -11.63
CA GLY A 57 0.32 -6.68 -11.93
C GLY A 57 1.08 -7.32 -10.76
N PRO A 58 2.41 -7.45 -10.89
CA PRO A 58 3.23 -8.12 -9.90
C PRO A 58 3.44 -7.25 -8.65
N ILE A 59 3.72 -7.92 -7.53
CA ILE A 59 4.29 -7.29 -6.34
C ILE A 59 5.74 -6.89 -6.69
N PRO A 60 6.17 -5.63 -6.46
CA PRO A 60 7.53 -5.22 -6.76
C PRO A 60 8.60 -5.95 -5.93
N ASP A 61 9.74 -6.28 -6.56
CA ASP A 61 10.82 -7.05 -5.92
C ASP A 61 11.42 -6.37 -4.69
N TYR A 62 11.38 -5.03 -4.63
CA TYR A 62 11.89 -4.28 -3.47
C TYR A 62 11.15 -4.65 -2.17
N ILE A 63 9.91 -5.14 -2.24
CA ILE A 63 9.15 -5.58 -1.06
C ILE A 63 9.91 -6.70 -0.34
N GLY A 64 10.52 -7.64 -1.08
CA GLY A 64 11.36 -8.70 -0.51
C GLY A 64 12.66 -8.18 0.13
N GLN A 65 13.05 -6.93 -0.17
CA GLN A 65 14.27 -6.30 0.35
C GLN A 65 13.99 -5.39 1.56
N MET A 66 12.72 -5.18 1.95
CA MET A 66 12.33 -4.33 3.07
C MET A 66 12.64 -4.98 4.42
N ARG A 67 13.86 -4.78 4.93
CA ARG A 67 14.38 -5.42 6.15
C ARG A 67 13.55 -5.19 7.43
N SER A 68 12.86 -4.07 7.52
CA SER A 68 12.02 -3.74 8.69
C SER A 68 10.66 -4.43 8.66
N MET A 69 10.26 -4.98 7.51
CA MET A 69 8.93 -5.53 7.28
C MET A 69 8.73 -6.83 8.05
N LYS A 70 7.62 -6.90 8.79
CA LYS A 70 7.24 -8.06 9.61
C LYS A 70 5.94 -8.69 9.14
N ASN A 71 5.04 -7.88 8.57
CA ASN A 71 3.72 -8.32 8.08
C ASN A 71 3.41 -7.61 6.76
N LEU A 72 2.86 -8.35 5.81
CA LEU A 72 2.44 -7.91 4.48
C LEU A 72 0.99 -8.36 4.22
#